data_AF-A0A1G7FEE2-F1
#
_entry.id   AF-A0A1G7FEE2-F1
#
_cell.length_a   1.000
_cell.length_b   1.000
_cell.length_c   1.000
_cell.angle_alpha   90.00
_cell.angle_beta   90.00
_cell.angle_gamma   90.00
#
_symmetry.space_group_name_H-M   'P 1'
#
loop_
_entity.id
_entity.type
_entity.pdbx_description
1 polymer ?
#
loop_
_entity_poly.entity_id
_entity_poly.type
_entity_poly.pdbx_seq_one_letter_code
_entity_poly.pdbx_strand_id
1 'polypeptide(L)'
;MPFPRTLFALPLLTAAAACSTTHYRPAVDTPVKIGRPYTVRGVTYTPAAEPDYDMLGLAGWYGNESGHQTANGERFRVKAIAGAHTTLPLPSYVEVTALDTGRTILVRINDRGPFVRGRIIDLSRGAARQLGIEGRGIASVRVRRVDPPERDRAKLRKGRAAPPRPDAPAASLAAWRAQLAGAPATLPAAGAP
;
A
#
# COMPACT_ATOMS: atom_id res chain seq x y z
N MET A 1 36.72 76.22 14.55
CA MET A 1 35.33 75.71 14.58
C MET A 1 35.26 74.46 13.70
N PRO A 2 34.65 73.36 14.16
CA PRO A 2 34.91 72.00 13.68
C PRO A 2 34.02 71.55 12.51
N PHE A 3 34.57 70.66 11.66
CA PHE A 3 33.92 69.98 10.54
C PHE A 3 32.90 68.91 10.99
N PRO A 4 31.74 68.74 10.31
CA PRO A 4 30.89 67.58 10.54
C PRO A 4 31.26 66.40 9.63
N ARG A 5 31.41 65.22 10.24
CA ARG A 5 31.64 63.92 9.61
C ARG A 5 30.28 63.28 9.30
N THR A 6 29.96 63.05 8.02
CA THR A 6 28.79 62.26 7.62
C THR A 6 29.16 60.78 7.52
N LEU A 7 28.51 59.96 8.34
CA LEU A 7 28.61 58.51 8.38
C LEU A 7 27.82 57.87 7.23
N PHE A 8 28.47 56.98 6.47
CA PHE A 8 27.82 56.09 5.51
C PHE A 8 27.05 54.99 6.27
N ALA A 9 25.73 54.89 6.05
CA ALA A 9 24.92 53.77 6.51
C ALA A 9 24.79 52.73 5.39
N LEU A 10 25.39 51.55 5.59
CA LEU A 10 25.29 50.39 4.71
C LEU A 10 23.97 49.64 5.00
N PRO A 11 23.12 49.33 4.02
CA PRO A 11 21.90 48.58 4.28
C PRO A 11 22.24 47.09 4.50
N LEU A 12 21.92 46.60 5.70
CA LEU A 12 22.05 45.21 6.10
C LEU A 12 20.97 44.37 5.39
N LEU A 13 21.36 43.61 4.38
CA LEU A 13 20.49 42.72 3.62
C LEU A 13 20.13 41.48 4.47
N THR A 14 18.92 41.45 5.03
CA THR A 14 18.40 40.28 5.77
C THR A 14 17.90 39.21 4.80
N ALA A 15 18.75 38.22 4.51
CA ALA A 15 18.34 37.02 3.79
C ALA A 15 17.51 36.10 4.72
N ALA A 16 16.19 36.15 4.59
CA ALA A 16 15.30 35.18 5.23
C ALA A 16 15.33 33.85 4.46
N ALA A 17 16.12 32.90 4.95
CA ALA A 17 16.10 31.52 4.48
C ALA A 17 14.81 30.82 4.97
N ALA A 18 13.78 30.78 4.12
CA ALA A 18 12.58 29.99 4.36
C ALA A 18 12.89 28.50 4.12
N CYS A 19 13.40 27.80 5.15
CA CYS A 19 13.48 26.35 5.14
C CYS A 19 12.06 25.76 5.15
N SER A 20 11.57 25.29 4.01
CA SER A 20 10.33 24.54 3.89
C SER A 20 10.50 23.14 4.50
N THR A 21 10.31 23.00 5.81
CA THR A 21 10.17 21.67 6.42
C THR A 21 8.85 21.08 5.94
N THR A 22 8.91 20.16 4.97
CA THR A 22 7.74 19.35 4.59
C THR A 22 7.30 18.56 5.82
N HIS A 23 6.27 19.03 6.53
CA HIS A 23 5.78 18.41 7.74
C HIS A 23 5.11 17.08 7.41
N TYR A 24 5.84 16.00 7.65
CA TYR A 24 5.32 14.66 7.41
C TYR A 24 4.27 14.26 8.46
N ARG A 25 3.08 13.84 8.03
CA ARG A 25 2.01 13.39 8.95
C ARG A 25 2.27 11.98 9.48
N PRO A 26 2.16 11.74 10.80
CA PRO A 26 2.24 10.37 11.33
C PRO A 26 1.13 9.50 10.72
N ALA A 27 1.43 8.21 10.51
CA ALA A 27 0.44 7.25 10.02
C ALA A 27 -0.63 7.00 11.10
N VAL A 28 -1.88 7.32 10.78
CA VAL A 28 -3.06 7.18 11.63
C VAL A 28 -4.14 6.39 10.90
N ASP A 29 -5.00 5.70 11.65
CA ASP A 29 -6.09 4.90 11.05
C ASP A 29 -7.37 5.68 10.81
N THR A 30 -7.48 6.85 11.44
CA THR A 30 -8.68 7.67 11.43
C THR A 30 -8.35 9.07 10.93
N PRO A 31 -9.18 9.68 10.07
CA PRO A 31 -10.38 9.09 9.47
C PRO A 31 -10.07 8.11 8.32
N VAL A 32 -10.89 7.06 8.21
CA VAL A 32 -10.94 6.21 7.01
C VAL A 32 -11.68 6.97 5.91
N LYS A 33 -11.03 7.12 4.75
CA LYS A 33 -11.51 7.87 3.59
C LYS A 33 -11.82 6.91 2.46
N ILE A 34 -13.08 6.85 2.04
CA ILE A 34 -13.44 6.20 0.77
C ILE A 34 -12.86 7.04 -0.37
N GLY A 35 -13.19 8.34 -0.38
CA GLY A 35 -12.76 9.28 -1.41
C GLY A 35 -13.79 9.41 -2.54
N ARG A 36 -13.64 10.45 -3.36
CA ARG A 36 -14.50 10.66 -4.54
C ARG A 36 -14.00 9.79 -5.71
N PRO A 37 -14.87 9.49 -6.70
CA PRO A 37 -14.42 8.90 -7.95
C PRO A 37 -13.31 9.75 -8.59
N TYR A 38 -12.34 9.10 -9.22
CA TYR A 38 -11.21 9.76 -9.84
C TYR A 38 -10.80 9.04 -11.12
N THR A 39 -10.23 9.77 -12.08
CA THR A 39 -9.85 9.23 -13.39
C THR A 39 -8.34 9.23 -13.55
N VAL A 40 -7.79 8.10 -14.01
CA VAL A 40 -6.37 7.97 -14.37
C VAL A 40 -6.28 7.31 -15.73
N ARG A 41 -5.59 7.94 -16.69
CA ARG A 41 -5.40 7.43 -18.06
C ARG A 41 -6.73 7.02 -18.74
N GLY A 42 -7.78 7.82 -18.53
CA GLY A 42 -9.12 7.57 -19.11
C GLY A 42 -9.94 6.49 -18.41
N VAL A 43 -9.44 5.86 -17.34
CA VAL A 43 -10.18 4.88 -16.54
C VAL A 43 -10.67 5.54 -15.26
N THR A 44 -11.98 5.48 -15.02
CA THR A 44 -12.61 5.98 -13.79
C THR A 44 -12.61 4.89 -12.73
N TYR A 45 -12.04 5.21 -11.57
CA TYR A 45 -12.08 4.38 -10.38
C TYR A 45 -13.03 5.01 -9.36
N THR A 46 -13.93 4.20 -8.81
CA THR A 46 -14.88 4.61 -7.78
C THR A 46 -14.54 3.91 -6.49
N PRO A 47 -13.87 4.59 -5.55
CA PRO A 47 -13.65 4.01 -4.23
C PRO A 47 -14.95 3.66 -3.52
N ALA A 48 -14.93 2.57 -2.76
CA ALA A 48 -16.07 2.07 -2.01
C ALA A 48 -15.61 1.45 -0.68
N ALA A 49 -16.55 1.27 0.26
CA ALA A 49 -16.24 0.73 1.59
C ALA A 49 -15.78 -0.74 1.54
N GLU A 50 -16.43 -1.55 0.71
CA GLU A 50 -16.14 -2.99 0.46
C GLU A 50 -15.66 -3.76 1.71
N PRO A 51 -16.49 -3.91 2.76
CA PRO A 51 -16.15 -4.69 3.96
C PRO A 51 -15.79 -6.15 3.66
N ASP A 52 -16.49 -6.75 2.70
CA ASP A 52 -16.32 -8.16 2.33
C ASP A 52 -15.41 -8.34 1.10
N TYR A 53 -14.54 -7.37 0.82
CA TYR A 53 -13.63 -7.45 -0.33
C TYR A 53 -12.76 -8.70 -0.25
N ASP A 54 -12.87 -9.55 -1.27
CA ASP A 54 -12.11 -10.77 -1.42
C ASP A 54 -11.95 -11.10 -2.90
N MET A 55 -10.77 -10.81 -3.45
CA MET A 55 -10.54 -10.87 -4.88
C MET A 55 -9.25 -11.61 -5.21
N LEU A 56 -9.31 -12.38 -6.29
CA LEU A 56 -8.14 -12.97 -6.95
C LEU A 56 -7.67 -12.04 -8.07
N GLY A 57 -6.35 -11.93 -8.25
CA GLY A 57 -5.78 -11.14 -9.31
C GLY A 57 -4.26 -11.10 -9.26
N LEU A 58 -3.67 -10.17 -10.00
CA LEU A 58 -2.22 -9.99 -10.02
C LEU A 58 -1.79 -8.91 -9.03
N ALA A 59 -0.70 -9.20 -8.32
CA ALA A 59 0.06 -8.23 -7.55
C ALA A 59 1.33 -7.85 -8.31
N GLY A 60 1.71 -6.58 -8.22
CA GLY A 60 3.09 -6.15 -8.48
C GLY A 60 3.68 -5.45 -7.27
N TRP A 61 4.82 -4.78 -7.45
CA TRP A 61 5.41 -3.97 -6.41
C TRP A 61 6.07 -2.71 -6.94
N TYR A 62 6.22 -1.70 -6.08
CA TYR A 62 6.84 -0.42 -6.36
C TYR A 62 7.87 -0.07 -5.28
N GLY A 63 8.83 0.77 -5.63
CA GLY A 63 9.91 1.12 -4.70
C GLY A 63 10.96 2.08 -5.25
N ASN A 64 10.94 2.33 -6.56
CA ASN A 64 11.93 3.13 -7.27
C ASN A 64 11.30 4.47 -7.70
N GLU A 65 9.98 4.48 -7.93
CA GLU A 65 9.19 5.58 -8.48
C GLU A 65 8.56 6.50 -7.41
N SER A 66 9.03 6.42 -6.16
CA SER A 66 8.28 7.01 -5.06
C SER A 66 8.35 8.54 -4.99
N GLY A 67 7.20 9.17 -5.26
CA GLY A 67 6.88 10.53 -4.83
C GLY A 67 6.75 10.60 -3.30
N HIS A 68 7.18 11.71 -2.72
CA HIS A 68 7.46 11.87 -1.29
C HIS A 68 6.27 11.60 -0.33
N GLN A 69 5.04 11.47 -0.85
CA GLN A 69 3.82 11.19 -0.08
C GLN A 69 2.90 10.18 -0.81
N THR A 70 2.23 9.32 -0.04
CA THR A 70 1.16 8.45 -0.49
C THR A 70 -0.15 9.22 -0.61
N ALA A 71 -1.15 8.66 -1.28
CA ALA A 71 -2.48 9.24 -1.37
C ALA A 71 -3.18 9.46 -0.01
N ASN A 72 -2.78 8.75 1.05
CA ASN A 72 -3.28 9.02 2.40
C ASN A 72 -2.60 10.22 3.10
N GLY A 73 -1.57 10.81 2.47
CA GLY A 73 -0.72 11.85 3.05
C GLY A 73 0.38 11.29 3.96
N GLU A 74 0.60 9.97 3.92
CA GLU A 74 1.70 9.29 4.59
C GLU A 74 3.00 9.38 3.76
N ARG A 75 4.16 9.14 4.35
CA ARG A 75 5.49 9.29 3.78
C ARG A 75 5.75 7.91 3.29
N PHE A 76 6.01 7.83 2.01
CA PHE A 76 6.34 6.56 1.46
C PHE A 76 7.61 6.01 2.11
N ARG A 77 7.54 4.74 2.49
CA ARG A 77 8.65 3.99 3.08
C ARG A 77 8.81 2.72 2.27
N VAL A 78 9.85 2.65 1.45
CA VAL A 78 10.17 1.50 0.58
C VAL A 78 10.13 0.17 1.34
N LYS A 79 10.66 0.16 2.57
CA LYS A 79 10.76 -1.04 3.42
C LYS A 79 9.52 -1.30 4.29
N ALA A 80 8.50 -0.42 4.28
CA ALA A 80 7.30 -0.61 5.08
C ALA A 80 6.46 -1.79 4.56
N ILE A 81 5.62 -2.38 5.40
CA ILE A 81 4.63 -3.38 4.98
C ILE A 81 3.34 -2.66 4.60
N ALA A 82 3.31 -2.15 3.38
CA ALA A 82 2.24 -1.31 2.86
C ALA A 82 1.94 -1.61 1.38
N GLY A 83 0.83 -1.10 0.87
CA GLY A 83 0.41 -1.29 -0.51
C GLY A 83 -0.54 -0.20 -1.01
N ALA A 84 -0.75 -0.22 -2.32
CA ALA A 84 -1.65 0.65 -3.06
C ALA A 84 -2.85 -0.16 -3.57
N HIS A 85 -4.04 0.41 -3.44
CA HIS A 85 -5.28 -0.14 -4.00
C HIS A 85 -6.12 0.97 -4.66
N THR A 86 -6.82 0.62 -5.75
CA THR A 86 -7.60 1.58 -6.54
C THR A 86 -8.90 2.00 -5.83
N THR A 87 -9.67 1.04 -5.30
CA THR A 87 -11.01 1.34 -4.74
C THR A 87 -11.15 1.23 -3.22
N LEU A 88 -10.36 0.39 -2.54
CA LEU A 88 -10.47 0.23 -1.08
C LEU A 88 -10.29 1.56 -0.31
N PRO A 89 -10.93 1.71 0.86
CA PRO A 89 -10.77 2.90 1.68
C PRO A 89 -9.32 3.08 2.15
N LEU A 90 -8.91 4.34 2.36
CA LEU A 90 -7.60 4.68 2.91
C LEU A 90 -7.73 5.29 4.32
N PRO A 91 -6.99 4.78 5.31
CA PRO A 91 -6.28 3.51 5.26
C PRO A 91 -7.25 2.31 5.35
N SER A 92 -6.79 1.15 4.89
CA SER A 92 -7.42 -0.13 5.16
C SER A 92 -6.36 -1.21 5.38
N TYR A 93 -6.78 -2.39 5.82
CA TYR A 93 -5.92 -3.54 6.03
C TYR A 93 -6.40 -4.71 5.19
N VAL A 94 -5.45 -5.39 4.57
CA VAL A 94 -5.73 -6.57 3.75
C VAL A 94 -4.80 -7.71 4.14
N GLU A 95 -5.31 -8.92 4.02
CA GLU A 95 -4.54 -10.15 3.98
C GLU A 95 -4.23 -10.46 2.51
N VAL A 96 -2.94 -10.63 2.20
CA VAL A 96 -2.46 -10.93 0.86
C VAL A 96 -1.82 -12.30 0.88
N THR A 97 -2.37 -13.22 0.09
CA THR A 97 -1.85 -14.58 -0.07
C THR A 97 -1.23 -14.71 -1.45
N ALA A 98 0.05 -15.08 -1.53
CA ALA A 98 0.71 -15.46 -2.77
C ALA A 98 0.24 -16.85 -3.17
N LEU A 99 -0.42 -16.96 -4.33
CA LEU A 99 -1.00 -18.23 -4.74
C LEU A 99 0.08 -19.26 -5.06
N ASP A 100 1.28 -18.86 -5.46
CA ASP A 100 2.36 -19.79 -5.81
C ASP A 100 2.93 -20.53 -4.59
N THR A 101 3.05 -19.85 -3.46
CA THR A 101 3.72 -20.38 -2.25
C THR A 101 2.77 -20.65 -1.10
N GLY A 102 1.56 -20.10 -1.13
CA GLY A 102 0.65 -20.09 0.02
C GLY A 102 0.98 -19.03 1.07
N ARG A 103 2.11 -18.32 0.92
CA ARG A 103 2.55 -17.35 1.91
C ARG A 103 1.54 -16.22 2.06
N THR A 104 1.19 -15.92 3.30
CA THR A 104 0.17 -14.94 3.62
C THR A 104 0.71 -13.85 4.55
N ILE A 105 0.47 -12.58 4.21
CA ILE A 105 0.89 -11.42 5.01
C ILE A 105 -0.25 -10.43 5.21
N LEU A 106 -0.19 -9.66 6.30
CA LEU A 106 -1.02 -8.47 6.45
C LEU A 106 -0.33 -7.26 5.82
N VAL A 107 -1.10 -6.46 5.11
CA VAL A 107 -0.63 -5.24 4.45
C VAL A 107 -1.54 -4.08 4.80
N ARG A 108 -0.94 -2.92 5.11
CA ARG A 108 -1.68 -1.67 5.21
C ARG A 108 -1.83 -1.05 3.82
N ILE A 109 -3.06 -0.77 3.41
CA ILE A 109 -3.33 0.02 2.22
C ILE A 109 -3.36 1.49 2.62
N ASN A 110 -2.44 2.27 2.08
CA ASN A 110 -2.30 3.70 2.36
C ASN A 110 -2.06 4.54 1.10
N ASP A 111 -2.18 3.95 -0.07
CA ASP A 111 -1.92 4.61 -1.35
C ASP A 111 -2.90 4.19 -2.46
N ARG A 112 -2.90 4.93 -3.57
CA ARG A 112 -3.72 4.68 -4.77
C ARG A 112 -2.91 4.07 -5.91
N GLY A 113 -3.53 3.14 -6.63
CA GLY A 113 -2.90 2.31 -7.65
C GLY A 113 -3.24 0.84 -7.40
N PRO A 114 -2.76 -0.12 -8.21
CA PRO A 114 -2.02 0.05 -9.46
C PRO A 114 -2.88 0.72 -10.55
N PHE A 115 -2.24 1.54 -11.39
CA PHE A 115 -2.84 2.07 -12.64
C PHE A 115 -2.34 1.30 -13.87
N VAL A 116 -2.02 0.02 -13.65
CA VAL A 116 -1.61 -0.92 -14.68
C VAL A 116 -2.69 -1.98 -14.78
N ARG A 117 -3.18 -2.18 -15.99
CA ARG A 117 -4.29 -3.08 -16.28
C ARG A 117 -3.96 -4.51 -15.83
N GLY A 118 -4.92 -5.18 -15.20
CA GLY A 118 -4.80 -6.57 -14.75
C GLY A 118 -4.19 -6.76 -13.36
N ARG A 119 -3.59 -5.73 -12.75
CA ARG A 119 -3.16 -5.78 -11.34
C ARG A 119 -4.24 -5.24 -10.43
N ILE A 120 -4.46 -5.92 -9.30
CA ILE A 120 -5.43 -5.51 -8.27
C ILE A 120 -4.77 -4.84 -7.07
N ILE A 121 -3.47 -5.07 -6.87
CA ILE A 121 -2.70 -4.50 -5.77
C ILE A 121 -1.25 -4.26 -6.18
N ASP A 122 -0.67 -3.17 -5.69
CA ASP A 122 0.76 -2.90 -5.79
C ASP A 122 1.36 -2.81 -4.39
N LEU A 123 2.33 -3.68 -4.11
CA LEU A 123 2.98 -3.77 -2.81
C LEU A 123 4.19 -2.84 -2.74
N SER A 124 4.50 -2.32 -1.55
CA SER A 124 5.84 -1.78 -1.34
C SER A 124 6.88 -2.88 -1.49
N ARG A 125 8.13 -2.52 -1.82
CA ARG A 125 9.25 -3.47 -1.85
C ARG A 125 9.39 -4.29 -0.56
N GLY A 126 9.15 -3.66 0.61
CA GLY A 126 9.14 -4.34 1.90
C GLY A 126 8.07 -5.44 2.02
N ALA A 127 6.84 -5.14 1.60
CA ALA A 127 5.75 -6.11 1.58
C ALA A 127 5.98 -7.21 0.54
N ALA A 128 6.47 -6.86 -0.65
CA ALA A 128 6.80 -7.83 -1.70
C ALA A 128 7.89 -8.82 -1.25
N ARG A 129 8.90 -8.34 -0.53
CA ARG A 129 9.93 -9.20 0.06
C ARG A 129 9.37 -10.12 1.13
N GLN A 130 8.52 -9.61 2.02
CA GLN A 130 7.91 -10.42 3.06
C GLN A 130 6.99 -11.50 2.46
N LEU A 131 6.22 -11.16 1.43
CA LEU A 131 5.38 -12.09 0.68
C LEU A 131 6.19 -13.09 -0.16
N GLY A 132 7.43 -12.75 -0.52
CA GLY A 132 8.32 -13.60 -1.31
C GLY A 132 8.17 -13.44 -2.83
N ILE A 133 7.67 -12.29 -3.29
CA ILE A 133 7.44 -12.01 -4.73
C ILE A 133 8.40 -10.96 -5.32
N GLU A 134 9.28 -10.38 -4.50
CA GLU A 134 10.21 -9.31 -4.93
C GLU A 134 11.00 -9.69 -6.19
N GLY A 135 11.57 -10.90 -6.25
CA GLY A 135 12.37 -11.35 -7.39
C GLY A 135 11.58 -11.70 -8.67
N ARG A 136 10.26 -11.89 -8.58
CA ARG A 136 9.40 -12.23 -9.73
C ARG A 136 8.79 -11.01 -10.42
N GLY A 137 8.71 -9.87 -9.71
CA GLY A 137 8.07 -8.65 -10.19
C GLY A 137 6.54 -8.69 -10.15
N ILE A 138 5.93 -9.79 -10.62
CA ILE A 138 4.48 -10.01 -10.64
C ILE A 138 4.16 -11.37 -10.00
N ALA A 139 3.04 -11.47 -9.28
CA ALA A 139 2.54 -12.72 -8.70
C ALA A 139 1.02 -12.79 -8.68
N SER A 140 0.47 -14.00 -8.85
CA SER A 140 -0.95 -14.28 -8.60
C SER A 140 -1.22 -14.25 -7.09
N VAL A 141 -2.24 -13.49 -6.68
CA VAL A 141 -2.59 -13.30 -5.27
C VAL A 141 -4.09 -13.40 -5.02
N ARG A 142 -4.44 -13.71 -3.77
CA ARG A 142 -5.73 -13.37 -3.17
C ARG A 142 -5.54 -12.17 -2.27
N VAL A 143 -6.43 -11.18 -2.37
CA VAL A 143 -6.45 -9.99 -1.51
C VAL A 143 -7.80 -9.95 -0.80
N ARG A 144 -7.77 -10.06 0.52
CA ARG A 144 -8.97 -10.04 1.36
C ARG A 144 -8.89 -8.88 2.35
N ARG A 145 -9.92 -8.04 2.41
CA ARG A 145 -9.99 -6.99 3.44
C ARG A 145 -10.23 -7.63 4.81
N VAL A 146 -9.53 -7.13 5.82
CA VAL A 146 -9.60 -7.64 7.19
C VAL A 146 -9.55 -6.48 8.18
N ASP A 147 -10.01 -6.71 9.42
CA ASP A 147 -9.77 -5.82 10.55
C ASP A 147 -8.89 -6.56 11.58
N PRO A 148 -7.55 -6.46 11.46
CA PRO A 148 -6.65 -7.14 12.38
C PRO A 148 -6.65 -6.43 13.75
N PRO A 149 -6.29 -7.12 14.84
CA PRO A 149 -6.26 -6.52 16.17
C PRO A 149 -5.31 -5.31 16.22
N GLU A 150 -5.59 -4.34 17.10
CA GLU A 150 -4.81 -3.08 17.17
C GLU A 150 -3.30 -3.30 17.31
N ARG A 151 -2.86 -4.37 17.99
CA ARG A 151 -1.44 -4.73 18.09
C ARG A 151 -0.75 -4.93 16.73
N ASP A 152 -1.46 -5.48 15.76
CA ASP A 152 -0.95 -5.74 14.41
C ASP A 152 -1.05 -4.45 13.57
N ARG A 153 -2.16 -3.72 13.70
CA ARG A 153 -2.36 -2.39 13.08
C ARG A 153 -1.26 -1.42 13.49
N ALA A 154 -0.93 -1.36 14.78
CA ALA A 154 0.14 -0.51 15.32
C ALA A 154 1.53 -0.85 14.74
N LYS A 155 1.83 -2.13 14.46
CA LYS A 155 3.06 -2.54 13.77
C LYS A 155 3.06 -2.05 12.32
N LEU A 156 1.96 -2.27 11.60
CA LEU A 156 1.81 -1.89 10.20
C LEU A 156 1.85 -0.36 10.00
N ARG A 157 1.24 0.43 10.90
CA ARG A 157 1.37 1.91 10.92
C ARG A 157 2.83 2.37 11.04
N LYS A 158 3.66 1.62 11.77
CA LYS A 158 5.10 1.87 11.88
C LYS A 158 5.89 1.32 10.68
N GLY A 159 5.22 0.67 9.73
CA GLY A 159 5.82 0.00 8.58
C GLY A 159 6.48 -1.33 8.92
N ARG A 160 6.16 -1.94 10.07
CA ARG A 160 6.76 -3.21 10.53
C ARG A 160 5.85 -4.38 10.19
N ALA A 161 6.45 -5.55 10.00
CA ALA A 161 5.72 -6.80 9.82
C ALA A 161 4.83 -7.12 11.04
N ALA A 162 3.57 -7.47 10.75
CA ALA A 162 2.71 -8.18 11.70
C ALA A 162 3.19 -9.65 11.85
N PRO A 163 2.75 -10.38 12.89
CA PRO A 163 3.06 -11.80 13.04
C PRO A 163 2.73 -12.59 11.77
N PRO A 164 3.50 -13.65 11.47
CA PRO A 164 3.24 -14.48 10.30
C PRO A 164 1.83 -15.09 10.39
N ARG A 165 1.13 -15.11 9.26
CA ARG A 165 -0.13 -15.83 9.12
C ARG A 165 0.18 -17.26 8.68
N PRO A 166 -0.66 -18.25 9.05
CA PRO A 166 -0.54 -19.58 8.49
C PRO A 166 -0.56 -19.52 6.96
N ASP A 167 0.28 -20.33 6.33
CA ASP A 167 0.26 -20.46 4.88
C ASP A 167 -1.07 -21.09 4.45
N ALA A 168 -1.56 -20.70 3.28
CA ALA A 168 -2.82 -21.20 2.77
C ALA A 168 -2.73 -22.70 2.43
N PRO A 169 -3.76 -23.50 2.76
CA PRO A 169 -3.77 -24.92 2.45
C PRO A 169 -3.64 -25.20 0.94
N ALA A 170 -2.96 -26.29 0.58
CA ALA A 170 -2.73 -26.66 -0.81
C ALA A 170 -4.04 -26.80 -1.62
N ALA A 171 -5.11 -27.32 -1.00
CA ALA A 171 -6.42 -27.43 -1.63
C ALA A 171 -7.02 -26.06 -2.00
N SER A 172 -6.92 -25.08 -1.10
CA SER A 172 -7.36 -23.70 -1.36
C SER A 172 -6.56 -23.07 -2.50
N LEU A 173 -5.23 -23.29 -2.52
CA LEU A 173 -4.37 -22.77 -3.59
C LEU A 173 -4.71 -23.36 -4.95
N ALA A 174 -5.00 -24.66 -5.02
CA ALA A 174 -5.43 -25.31 -6.26
C ALA A 174 -6.75 -24.69 -6.77
N ALA A 175 -7.74 -24.53 -5.88
CA ALA A 175 -9.02 -23.91 -6.23
C ALA A 175 -8.86 -22.47 -6.72
N TRP A 176 -8.08 -21.63 -6.02
CA TRP A 176 -7.89 -20.24 -6.41
C TRP A 176 -7.10 -20.08 -7.71
N ARG A 177 -6.10 -20.94 -7.95
CA ARG A 177 -5.38 -20.94 -9.24
C ARG A 177 -6.31 -21.34 -10.40
N ALA A 178 -7.17 -22.34 -10.21
CA ALA A 178 -8.16 -22.74 -11.21
C ALA A 178 -9.17 -21.60 -11.48
N GLN A 179 -9.70 -20.98 -10.43
CA GLN A 179 -10.61 -19.84 -10.54
C GLN A 179 -9.96 -18.66 -11.28
N LEU A 180 -8.69 -18.33 -10.98
CA LEU A 180 -7.97 -17.26 -11.67
C LEU A 180 -7.70 -17.58 -13.14
N ALA A 181 -7.48 -18.86 -13.48
CA ALA A 181 -7.31 -19.34 -14.85
C ALA A 181 -8.63 -19.42 -15.64
N GLY A 182 -9.78 -19.16 -15.00
CA GLY A 182 -11.10 -19.25 -15.63
C GLY A 182 -11.64 -20.67 -15.77
N ALA A 183 -11.01 -21.67 -15.12
CA ALA A 183 -11.50 -23.04 -15.09
C ALA A 183 -12.46 -23.24 -13.89
N PRO A 184 -13.59 -23.97 -14.05
CA PRO A 184 -14.39 -24.36 -12.90
C PRO A 184 -13.53 -25.24 -11.99
N ALA A 185 -13.37 -24.84 -10.73
CA ALA A 185 -12.62 -25.61 -9.74
C ALA A 185 -13.35 -26.93 -9.48
N THR A 186 -12.92 -28.01 -10.14
CA THR A 186 -13.40 -29.35 -9.84
C THR A 186 -12.99 -29.67 -8.41
N LEU A 187 -13.98 -29.74 -7.51
CA LEU A 187 -13.76 -30.13 -6.11
C LEU A 187 -13.08 -31.50 -6.08
N PRO A 188 -12.06 -31.73 -5.23
CA PRO A 188 -11.60 -33.09 -4.99
C PRO A 188 -12.76 -33.89 -4.42
N ALA A 189 -13.10 -34.99 -5.10
CA ALA A 189 -14.10 -35.95 -4.63
C ALA A 189 -13.76 -36.31 -3.17
N ALA A 190 -14.69 -36.00 -2.27
CA ALA A 190 -14.61 -36.45 -0.90
C ALA A 190 -14.56 -37.98 -0.91
N GLY A 191 -13.42 -38.53 -0.47
CA GLY A 191 -13.29 -39.96 -0.22
C GLY A 191 -14.24 -40.37 0.90
N ALA A 192 -15.11 -41.33 0.59
CA ALA A 192 -15.67 -42.28 1.56
C ALA A 192 -14.51 -43.00 2.30
N PRO A 193 -14.69 -43.54 3.52
CA PRO A 193 -15.87 -44.29 3.99
C PRO A 193 -16.87 -43.52 4.85
#